data_AF-A0A2G6LRX6-F1
#
_entry.id   AF-A0A2G6LRX6-F1
#
_cell.length_a   1.000
_cell.length_b   1.000
_cell.length_c   1.000
_cell.angle_alpha   90.00
_cell.angle_beta   90.00
_cell.angle_gamma   90.00
#
_symmetry.space_group_name_H-M   'P 1'
#
loop_
_entity.id
_entity.type
_entity.pdbx_description
1 polymer ?
#
loop_
_entity_poly.entity_id
_entity_poly.type
_entity_poly.pdbx_seq_one_letter_code
_entity_poly.pdbx_strand_id
1 'polypeptide(L)' 'MNIKSKKYVAVALVTFVILFLMNYLGNEQEDRLYRASLTALMGVVGLTVGLWFVNKAKENDTPPEDFD' A
#
# COMPACT_ATOMS: atom_id res chain seq x y z
N MET A 1 -8.70 3.20 10.52
CA MET A 1 -7.60 2.43 11.14
C MET A 1 -6.43 3.38 11.27
N ASN A 2 -5.84 3.52 12.46
CA ASN A 2 -4.74 4.46 12.64
C ASN A 2 -3.49 3.93 11.89
N ILE A 3 -2.86 4.77 11.07
CA ILE A 3 -1.62 4.44 10.34
C ILE A 3 -0.48 4.06 11.30
N LYS A 4 -0.50 4.58 12.53
CA LYS A 4 0.48 4.21 13.58
C LYS A 4 0.17 2.89 14.30
N SER A 5 -0.91 2.19 13.93
CA SER A 5 -1.32 0.96 14.61
C SER A 5 -0.51 -0.25 14.17
N LYS A 6 -0.27 -1.18 15.10
CA LYS A 6 0.35 -2.49 14.80
C LYS A 6 -0.43 -3.28 13.74
N LYS A 7 -1.76 -3.08 13.67
CA LYS A 7 -2.63 -3.68 12.66
C LYS A 7 -2.29 -3.16 11.25
N TYR A 8 -2.05 -1.86 11.11
CA TYR A 8 -1.62 -1.29 9.84
C TYR A 8 -0.27 -1.85 9.38
N VAL A 9 0.70 -1.96 10.28
CA VAL A 9 2.01 -2.53 9.97
C VAL A 9 1.89 -3.98 9.49
N ALA A 10 1.04 -4.80 10.13
CA ALA A 10 0.78 -6.17 9.69
C ALA A 10 0.17 -6.21 8.28
N VAL A 11 -0.82 -5.37 7.99
CA VAL A 11 -1.42 -5.26 6.65
C VAL A 11 -0.40 -4.81 5.62
N ALA A 12 0.38 -3.76 5.91
CA ALA A 12 1.41 -3.26 5.01
C ALA A 12 2.48 -4.32 4.69
N LEU A 13 2.92 -5.10 5.68
CA LEU A 13 3.87 -6.20 5.49
C LEU A 13 3.28 -7.31 4.63
N VAL A 14 2.04 -7.72 4.88
CA VAL A 14 1.36 -8.74 4.07
C VAL A 14 1.19 -8.26 2.63
N THR A 15 0.74 -7.03 2.43
CA THR A 15 0.62 -6.44 1.08
C THR A 15 1.97 -6.38 0.38
N PHE A 16 3.04 -5.97 1.07
CA PHE A 16 4.39 -5.98 0.51
C PHE A 16 4.78 -7.37 0.02
N VAL A 17 4.61 -8.40 0.86
CA VAL A 17 4.98 -9.77 0.52
C VAL A 17 4.19 -10.28 -0.69
N ILE A 18 2.88 -10.02 -0.73
CA ILE A 18 2.03 -10.44 -1.86
C ILE A 18 2.49 -9.77 -3.16
N LEU A 19 2.64 -8.44 -3.16
CA LEU A 19 3.07 -7.70 -4.36
C LEU A 19 4.47 -8.08 -4.80
N PHE A 20 5.38 -8.25 -3.85
CA PHE A 20 6.75 -8.67 -4.11
C PHE A 20 6.76 -10.06 -4.75
N LEU A 21 6.09 -11.05 -4.15
CA LEU A 21 6.08 -12.42 -4.66
C LEU A 21 5.38 -12.52 -6.01
N MET A 22 4.24 -11.85 -6.18
CA MET A 22 3.52 -11.83 -7.45
C MET A 22 4.37 -11.24 -8.58
N ASN A 23 5.11 -10.16 -8.30
CA ASN A 23 6.01 -9.57 -9.29
C ASN A 23 7.26 -10.41 -9.51
N TYR A 24 7.89 -10.91 -8.46
CA TYR A 24 9.15 -11.65 -8.53
C TYR A 24 8.99 -13.01 -9.23
N LEU A 25 7.93 -13.77 -8.89
CA LEU A 25 7.67 -15.09 -9.48
C LEU A 25 7.15 -14.98 -10.92
N GLY A 26 6.45 -13.89 -11.26
CA GLY A 26 5.90 -13.66 -12.60
C GLY A 26 6.85 -12.97 -13.57
N ASN A 27 8.08 -12.62 -13.15
CA ASN A 27 9.03 -11.87 -13.98
C ASN A 27 10.31 -12.68 -14.25
N GLU A 28 10.57 -12.96 -15.52
CA GLU A 28 11.74 -13.71 -16.00
C GLU A 28 12.94 -12.81 -16.34
N GLN A 29 12.82 -11.50 -16.18
CA GLN A 29 13.90 -10.55 -16.45
C GLN A 29 15.02 -10.63 -15.41
N GLU A 30 16.25 -10.31 -15.83
CA GLU A 30 17.44 -10.34 -14.96
C GLU A 30 17.34 -9.36 -13.77
N ASP A 31 16.61 -8.25 -13.92
CA ASP A 31 16.41 -7.21 -12.90
C ASP A 31 15.13 -7.41 -12.06
N ARG A 32 14.52 -8.61 -12.09
CA ARG A 32 13.27 -8.95 -11.37
C ARG A 32 13.28 -8.63 -9.87
N LEU A 33 14.44 -8.75 -9.20
CA LEU A 33 14.54 -8.45 -7.77
C LEU A 33 14.32 -6.96 -7.49
N TYR A 34 14.94 -6.10 -8.30
CA TYR A 34 14.80 -4.65 -8.20
C TYR A 34 13.38 -4.22 -8.52
N ARG A 35 12.80 -4.75 -9.61
CA ARG A 35 11.43 -4.48 -10.02
C ARG A 35 10.40 -4.92 -8.98
N ALA A 36 10.55 -6.12 -8.43
CA ALA A 36 9.65 -6.63 -7.40
C ALA A 36 9.71 -5.79 -6.13
N SER A 37 10.92 -5.40 -5.71
CA SER A 37 11.13 -4.53 -4.56
C SER A 37 10.46 -3.17 -4.76
N LEU A 38 10.70 -2.51 -5.91
CA LEU A 38 10.10 -1.22 -6.24
C LEU A 38 8.56 -1.30 -6.31
N THR A 39 8.04 -2.32 -6.97
CA THR A 39 6.59 -2.53 -7.11
C THR A 39 5.94 -2.69 -5.74
N ALA A 40 6.52 -3.52 -4.88
CA ALA A 40 6.00 -3.75 -3.54
C ALA A 40 6.11 -2.50 -2.64
N LEU A 41 7.23 -1.77 -2.71
CA LEU A 41 7.41 -0.50 -1.98
C LEU A 41 6.40 0.55 -2.44
N MET A 42 6.23 0.74 -3.75
CA MET A 42 5.27 1.70 -4.29
C MET A 42 3.83 1.34 -3.94
N GLY A 43 3.49 0.04 -3.93
CA GLY A 43 2.19 -0.44 -3.48
C GLY A 43 1.91 -0.11 -2.01
N VAL A 44 2.88 -0.32 -1.12
CA VAL A 44 2.76 0.04 0.30
C VAL A 44 2.67 1.55 0.50
N VAL A 45 3.46 2.34 -0.24
CA VAL A 45 3.38 3.82 -0.20
C VAL A 45 2.00 4.29 -0.64
N GLY A 46 1.47 3.79 -1.76
CA GLY A 46 0.12 4.11 -2.22
C GLY A 46 -0.95 3.77 -1.18
N LEU A 47 -0.84 2.60 -0.55
CA LEU A 47 -1.74 2.16 0.51
C LEU A 47 -1.63 3.07 1.75
N THR A 48 -0.42 3.52 2.11
CA THR A 48 -0.18 4.50 3.19
C THR A 48 -0.86 5.84 2.89
N VAL A 49 -0.62 6.39 1.70
CA VAL A 49 -1.15 7.69 1.27
C VAL A 49 -2.68 7.66 1.18
N GLY A 50 -3.27 6.59 0.62
CA GLY A 50 -4.73 6.43 0.56
C GLY A 50 -5.37 6.40 1.94
N LEU A 51 -4.80 5.63 2.88
CA LEU A 51 -5.27 5.62 4.28
C LEU A 51 -5.07 6.97 4.97
N TRP A 52 -4.02 7.72 4.62
CA TRP A 52 -3.79 9.05 5.19
C TRP A 52 -4.88 10.02 4.74
N PHE A 53 -5.22 10.01 3.46
CA PHE A 53 -6.30 10.82 2.91
C PHE A 53 -7.66 10.48 3.56
N VAL A 54 -7.99 9.20 3.67
CA VAL A 54 -9.22 8.73 4.34
C VAL A 54 -9.26 9.13 5.82
N ASN A 55 -8.15 9.03 6.54
CA ASN A 55 -8.10 9.44 7.94
C ASN A 55 -8.24 10.97 8.09
N LYS A 56 -7.63 11.75 7.18
CA LYS A 56 -7.73 13.22 7.18
C LYS A 56 -9.14 13.71 6.83
N ALA A 57 -9.84 13.03 5.90
CA ALA A 57 -11.23 13.35 5.59
C ALA A 57 -12.15 13.12 6.80
N LYS A 58 -11.93 12.01 7.54
CA LYS A 58 -12.67 11.71 8.78
C LYS A 58 -12.40 12.70 9.91
N GLU A 59 -11.19 13.25 10.00
CA GLU A 59 -10.82 14.22 11.03
C GLU A 59 -11.46 15.60 10.81
N ASN A 60 -11.70 15.99 9.56
CA ASN A 60 -12.29 17.29 9.21
C ASN A 60 -13.83 17.27 9.10
N ASP A 61 -14.50 16.18 9.46
CA ASP A 61 -15.96 15.97 9.32
C ASP A 61 -16.51 16.29 7.91
N THR A 62 -15.62 16.29 6.93
CA THR A 62 -15.96 16.36 5.51
C THR A 62 -16.40 14.96 5.11
N PRO A 63 -17.67 14.76 4.69
CA PRO A 63 -18.09 13.50 4.11
C PRO A 63 -17.11 13.15 2.98
N PRO A 64 -16.74 11.86 2.80
CA PRO A 64 -16.08 11.48 1.56
C PRO A 64 -16.96 11.98 0.42
N GLU A 65 -16.38 12.81 -0.45
CA GLU A 65 -17.06 13.36 -1.61
C GLU A 65 -17.65 12.17 -2.39
N ASP A 66 -18.98 12.15 -2.55
CA ASP A 66 -19.65 11.12 -3.35
C ASP A 66 -19.10 11.24 -4.78
N PHE A 67 -18.28 10.28 -5.17
CA PHE A 67 -17.78 10.17 -6.54
C PHE A 67 -18.92 9.63 -7.42
N ASP A 68 -19.85 10.51 -7.80
CA ASP A 68 -20.83 10.27 -8.88
C ASP A 68 -20.19 10.54 -10.26
#